data_AF-A0AAU7QIG2-F1
#
_entry.id   AF-A0AAU7QIG2-F1
#
_cell.length_a   1.000
_cell.length_b   1.000
_cell.length_c   1.000
_cell.angle_alpha   90.00
_cell.angle_beta   90.00
_cell.angle_gamma   90.00
#
_symmetry.space_group_name_H-M   'P 1'
#
loop_
_entity.id
_entity.type
_entity.pdbx_description
1 polymer ?
#
loop_
_entity_poly.entity_id
_entity_poly.type
_entity_poly.pdbx_seq_one_letter_code
_entity_poly.pdbx_strand_id
1 'polypeptide(L)'
;MTKLPVSVRRLQADVVANGDHSMALSGNIQLARGEIVPGTDAHHIVSRTHRLAKFSRKYLFDWRIGIDDADNGVFLPRAPGANIAGLEKAKAHDPIHSKLYHATVAARLLGRRTDGAAAGRAELQSMRADMIAGVFPYRRA
;
A
#
# COMPACT_ATOMS: atom_id res chain seq x y z
N MET A 1 0.81 12.15 -11.89
CA MET A 1 2.13 11.55 -12.21
C MET A 1 3.07 11.74 -11.02
N THR A 2 3.33 10.69 -10.24
CA THR A 2 4.35 10.70 -9.19
C THR A 2 5.72 10.82 -9.86
N LYS A 3 6.43 11.93 -9.66
CA LYS A 3 7.77 12.14 -10.22
C LYS A 3 8.72 11.05 -9.72
N LEU A 4 9.25 10.26 -10.65
CA LEU A 4 10.36 9.33 -10.42
C LEU A 4 11.71 10.02 -10.71
N PRO A 5 12.80 9.66 -10.00
CA PRO A 5 12.86 8.83 -8.80
C PRO A 5 12.83 9.66 -7.49
N VAL A 6 12.28 9.06 -6.42
CA VAL A 6 12.35 9.60 -5.06
C VAL A 6 13.81 9.61 -4.61
N SER A 7 14.29 10.74 -4.07
CA SER A 7 15.69 10.85 -3.61
C SER A 7 15.92 9.98 -2.37
N VAL A 8 17.16 9.51 -2.18
CA VAL A 8 17.56 8.75 -0.97
C VAL A 8 17.26 9.56 0.30
N ARG A 9 17.46 10.89 0.25
CA ARG A 9 17.13 11.80 1.34
C ARG A 9 15.64 11.76 1.71
N ARG A 10 14.75 11.72 0.71
CA ARG A 10 13.31 11.59 0.96
C ARG A 10 12.95 10.21 1.53
N LEU A 11 13.55 9.12 1.02
CA LEU A 11 13.34 7.79 1.59
C LEU A 11 13.75 7.73 3.07
N GLN A 12 14.88 8.35 3.43
CA GLN A 12 15.32 8.44 4.82
C GLN A 12 14.38 9.31 5.65
N ALA A 13 13.93 10.44 5.11
CA ALA A 13 12.98 11.33 5.78
C ALA A 13 11.66 10.60 6.09
N ASP A 14 11.13 9.84 5.13
CA ASP A 14 9.91 9.06 5.32
C ASP A 14 10.08 8.04 6.47
N VAL A 15 11.24 7.38 6.57
CA VAL A 15 11.54 6.42 7.65
C VAL A 15 11.58 7.07 9.03
N VAL A 16 12.10 8.30 9.15
CA VAL A 16 12.27 8.98 10.45
C VAL A 16 11.11 9.91 10.81
N ALA A 17 10.21 10.20 9.88
CA ALA A 17 9.06 11.05 10.15
C ALA A 17 8.20 10.45 11.27
N ASN A 18 8.01 11.23 12.34
CA ASN A 18 7.07 10.95 13.42
C ASN A 18 5.73 11.61 13.05
N GLY A 19 4.79 10.84 12.53
CA GLY A 19 3.48 11.35 12.11
C GLY A 19 2.51 10.23 11.77
N ASP A 20 1.25 10.59 11.50
CA ASP A 20 0.26 9.63 11.03
C ASP A 20 0.54 9.28 9.55
N HIS A 21 1.09 8.09 9.34
CA HIS A 21 1.45 7.61 7.99
C HIS A 21 0.25 7.33 7.12
N SER A 22 -0.89 6.96 7.71
CA SER A 22 -2.12 6.81 6.95
C SER A 22 -2.59 8.17 6.42
N MET A 23 -2.42 9.24 7.19
CA MET A 23 -2.68 10.61 6.71
C MET A 23 -1.70 11.06 5.63
N ALA A 24 -0.39 10.78 5.78
CA ALA A 24 0.61 11.08 4.77
C ALA A 24 0.33 10.33 3.45
N LEU A 25 0.04 9.02 3.55
CA LEU A 25 -0.34 8.19 2.41
C LEU A 25 -1.63 8.71 1.76
N SER A 26 -2.66 9.03 2.54
CA SER A 26 -3.94 9.58 2.06
C SER A 26 -3.71 10.85 1.24
N GLY A 27 -2.93 11.80 1.76
CA GLY A 27 -2.58 13.02 1.04
C GLY A 27 -1.82 12.74 -0.26
N ASN A 28 -0.87 11.80 -0.24
CA ASN A 28 -0.14 11.40 -1.45
C ASN A 28 -1.04 10.72 -2.49
N ILE A 29 -1.99 9.88 -2.07
CA ILE A 29 -3.02 9.29 -2.95
C ILE A 29 -3.86 10.40 -3.58
N GLN A 30 -4.37 11.34 -2.78
CA GLN A 30 -5.18 12.46 -3.25
C GLN A 30 -4.41 13.31 -4.28
N LEU A 31 -3.16 13.67 -3.99
CA LEU A 31 -2.32 14.45 -4.90
C LEU A 31 -2.00 13.70 -6.21
N ALA A 32 -1.79 12.38 -6.14
CA ALA A 32 -1.37 11.59 -7.29
C ALA A 32 -2.53 11.16 -8.20
N ARG A 33 -3.70 10.87 -7.61
CA ARG A 33 -4.85 10.22 -8.27
C ARG A 33 -6.16 11.00 -8.15
N GLY A 34 -6.22 12.08 -7.37
CA GLY A 34 -7.47 12.82 -7.12
C GLY A 34 -8.50 12.04 -6.30
N GLU A 35 -8.10 10.93 -5.68
CA GLU A 35 -9.00 10.07 -4.92
C GLU A 35 -9.29 10.66 -3.53
N ILE A 36 -10.56 10.87 -3.23
CA ILE A 36 -11.10 11.10 -1.89
C ILE A 36 -12.37 10.26 -1.80
N VAL A 37 -12.38 9.25 -0.93
CA VAL A 37 -13.52 8.35 -0.80
C VAL A 37 -14.07 8.44 0.62
N PRO A 38 -15.18 9.18 0.86
CA PRO A 38 -15.78 9.29 2.19
C PRO A 38 -16.06 7.92 2.82
N GLY A 39 -15.81 7.78 4.12
CA GLY A 39 -16.01 6.53 4.86
C GLY A 39 -14.88 5.49 4.70
N THR A 40 -13.77 5.85 4.05
CA THR A 40 -12.58 5.01 3.91
C THR A 40 -11.39 5.53 4.70
N ASP A 41 -10.41 4.66 4.91
CA ASP A 41 -9.08 5.01 5.40
C ASP A 41 -8.01 4.52 4.41
N ALA A 42 -6.89 5.24 4.37
CA ALA A 42 -5.74 4.84 3.56
C ALA A 42 -5.02 3.65 4.20
N HIS A 43 -4.92 2.57 3.43
CA HIS A 43 -4.26 1.32 3.78
C HIS A 43 -2.93 1.19 3.04
N HIS A 44 -1.85 0.96 3.77
CA HIS A 44 -0.57 0.59 3.16
C HIS A 44 -0.59 -0.86 2.68
N ILE A 45 -0.31 -1.07 1.40
CA ILE A 45 -0.12 -2.41 0.83
C ILE A 45 1.09 -3.07 1.51
N VAL A 46 2.25 -2.42 1.44
CA VAL A 46 3.42 -2.75 2.26
C VAL A 46 3.36 -1.94 3.55
N SER A 47 3.01 -2.60 4.64
CA SER A 47 2.97 -1.97 5.96
C SER A 47 4.34 -1.40 6.38
N ARG A 48 4.32 -0.17 6.90
CA ARG A 48 5.49 0.51 7.45
C ARG A 48 6.07 -0.21 8.68
N THR A 49 5.22 -0.55 9.64
CA THR A 49 5.64 -0.96 10.99
C THR A 49 5.51 -2.47 11.22
N HIS A 50 4.63 -3.16 10.49
CA HIS A 50 4.42 -4.58 10.73
C HIS A 50 5.71 -5.37 10.47
N ARG A 51 6.09 -6.23 11.42
CA ARG A 51 7.35 -6.99 11.39
C ARG A 51 7.50 -7.87 10.15
N LEU A 52 6.39 -8.46 9.67
CA LEU A 52 6.40 -9.34 8.49
C LEU A 52 6.57 -8.58 7.18
N ALA A 53 6.35 -7.25 7.16
CA ALA A 53 6.57 -6.43 5.98
C ALA A 53 8.05 -6.02 5.79
N LYS A 54 8.97 -6.44 6.67
CA LYS A 54 10.40 -6.09 6.58
C LYS A 54 11.01 -6.40 5.21
N PHE A 55 10.75 -7.57 4.65
CA PHE A 55 11.27 -7.95 3.33
C PHE A 55 10.64 -7.12 2.21
N SER A 56 9.33 -6.90 2.25
CA SER A 56 8.62 -6.06 1.28
C SER A 56 9.14 -4.62 1.28
N ARG A 57 9.40 -4.04 2.44
CA ARG A 57 10.00 -2.70 2.56
C ARG A 57 11.39 -2.62 1.93
N LYS A 58 12.19 -3.70 2.02
CA LYS A 58 13.49 -3.76 1.34
C LYS A 58 13.34 -3.65 -0.18
N TYR A 59 12.37 -4.33 -0.79
CA TYR A 59 12.14 -4.21 -2.24
C TYR A 59 11.74 -2.78 -2.63
N LEU A 60 10.82 -2.15 -1.88
CA LEU A 60 10.47 -0.75 -2.13
C LEU A 60 11.68 0.18 -2.03
N PHE A 61 12.52 0.00 -1.01
CA PHE A 61 13.74 0.79 -0.85
C PHE A 61 14.73 0.59 -2.01
N ASP A 62 15.01 -0.67 -2.39
CA ASP A 62 15.92 -1.01 -3.49
C ASP A 62 15.44 -0.38 -4.82
N TRP A 63 14.12 -0.23 -5.00
CA TRP A 63 13.50 0.42 -6.16
C TRP A 63 13.25 1.92 -6.01
N ARG A 64 13.62 2.54 -4.88
CA ARG A 64 13.35 3.94 -4.56
C ARG A 64 11.86 4.30 -4.66
N ILE A 65 11.02 3.43 -4.14
CA ILE A 65 9.59 3.66 -3.92
C ILE A 65 9.43 4.06 -2.45
N GLY A 66 8.83 5.24 -2.21
CA GLY A 66 8.56 5.72 -0.86
C GLY A 66 7.53 4.85 -0.16
N ILE A 67 7.65 4.69 1.17
CA ILE A 67 6.66 3.89 1.93
C ILE A 67 5.28 4.54 1.89
N ASP A 68 5.22 5.87 1.81
CA ASP A 68 3.98 6.66 1.74
C ASP A 68 3.64 7.07 0.28
N ASP A 69 4.34 6.54 -0.72
CA ASP A 69 3.99 6.79 -2.13
C ASP A 69 2.60 6.25 -2.43
N ALA A 70 1.84 7.00 -3.24
CA ALA A 70 0.46 6.66 -3.58
C ALA A 70 0.30 5.22 -4.11
N ASP A 71 1.26 4.71 -4.88
CA ASP A 71 1.22 3.34 -5.41
C ASP A 71 1.19 2.28 -4.31
N ASN A 72 1.81 2.54 -3.15
CA ASN A 72 1.77 1.66 -1.98
C ASN A 72 0.47 1.77 -1.17
N GLY A 73 -0.55 2.46 -1.68
CA GLY A 73 -1.76 2.79 -0.95
C GLY A 73 -3.06 2.54 -1.68
N VAL A 74 -4.05 2.10 -0.91
CA VAL A 74 -5.44 1.91 -1.34
C VAL A 74 -6.38 2.47 -0.28
N PHE A 75 -7.49 3.08 -0.69
CA PHE A 75 -8.58 3.41 0.22
C PHE A 75 -9.46 2.19 0.43
N LEU A 76 -9.66 1.81 1.69
CA LEU A 76 -10.52 0.69 2.08
C LEU A 76 -11.59 1.16 3.05
N PRO A 77 -12.76 0.50 3.09
CA PRO A 77 -13.81 0.87 4.04
C PRO A 77 -13.28 0.90 5.48
N ARG A 78 -13.61 1.96 6.23
CA ARG A 78 -13.19 2.07 7.63
C ARG A 78 -13.82 0.98 8.50
N ALA A 79 -15.12 0.74 8.28
CA ALA A 79 -15.91 -0.20 9.06
C ALA A 79 -16.24 -1.47 8.25
N PRO A 80 -16.19 -2.66 8.86
CA PRO A 80 -16.72 -3.88 8.24
C PRO A 80 -18.19 -3.70 7.84
N GLY A 81 -18.55 -4.11 6.62
CA GLY A 81 -19.94 -4.02 6.13
C GLY A 81 -20.37 -2.65 5.63
N ALA A 82 -19.50 -1.64 5.65
CA ALA A 82 -19.80 -0.36 5.00
C ALA A 82 -19.97 -0.54 3.50
N ASN A 83 -21.09 -0.04 2.96
CA ASN A 83 -21.40 -0.08 1.54
C ASN A 83 -20.95 1.24 0.89
N ILE A 84 -19.74 1.24 0.33
CA ILE A 84 -19.13 2.40 -0.32
C ILE A 84 -19.04 2.11 -1.82
N ALA A 85 -19.52 3.05 -2.64
CA ALA A 85 -19.52 2.90 -4.09
C ALA A 85 -18.11 2.60 -4.63
N GLY A 86 -17.98 1.53 -5.41
CA GLY A 86 -16.71 1.04 -5.96
C GLY A 86 -15.84 0.22 -4.98
N LEU A 87 -16.28 0.03 -3.73
CA LEU A 87 -15.61 -0.78 -2.70
C LEU A 87 -16.55 -1.81 -2.07
N GLU A 88 -17.64 -2.15 -2.74
CA GLU A 88 -18.70 -3.03 -2.22
C GLU A 88 -18.18 -4.44 -1.88
N LYS A 89 -17.12 -4.86 -2.57
CA LYS A 89 -16.44 -6.15 -2.34
C LYS A 89 -15.21 -6.03 -1.46
N ALA A 90 -14.71 -4.81 -1.26
CA ALA A 90 -13.48 -4.57 -0.52
C ALA A 90 -13.66 -4.95 0.95
N LYS A 91 -12.55 -5.38 1.57
CA LYS A 91 -12.52 -5.65 3.00
C LYS A 91 -12.14 -4.39 3.74
N ALA A 92 -12.71 -4.23 4.93
CA ALA A 92 -12.40 -3.10 5.78
C ALA A 92 -10.95 -3.13 6.24
N HIS A 93 -10.39 -1.95 6.51
CA HIS A 93 -8.99 -1.71 6.90
C HIS A 93 -8.50 -2.63 8.05
N ASP A 94 -9.34 -2.88 9.05
CA ASP A 94 -8.88 -3.30 10.40
C ASP A 94 -8.49 -4.77 10.67
N PRO A 95 -8.56 -5.76 9.75
CA PRO A 95 -7.90 -7.05 10.02
C PRO A 95 -6.99 -7.57 8.90
N ILE A 96 -6.60 -6.76 7.90
CA ILE A 96 -6.03 -7.33 6.67
C ILE A 96 -4.57 -7.80 6.84
N HIS A 97 -3.80 -7.24 7.80
CA HIS A 97 -2.38 -7.55 8.06
C HIS A 97 -2.10 -8.92 8.71
N SER A 98 -2.73 -9.96 8.19
CA SER A 98 -2.48 -11.35 8.54
C SER A 98 -1.13 -11.87 8.03
N LYS A 99 -0.71 -13.04 8.54
CA LYS A 99 0.48 -13.75 8.01
C LYS A 99 0.36 -14.02 6.50
N LEU A 100 -0.82 -14.48 6.06
CA LEU A 100 -1.08 -14.78 4.64
C LEU A 100 -0.97 -13.53 3.78
N TYR A 101 -1.51 -12.41 4.26
CA TYR A 101 -1.38 -11.13 3.56
C TYR A 101 0.08 -10.75 3.34
N HIS A 102 0.89 -10.73 4.40
CA HIS A 102 2.30 -10.36 4.28
C HIS A 102 3.11 -11.31 3.42
N ALA A 103 2.85 -12.62 3.51
CA ALA A 103 3.48 -13.60 2.64
C ALA A 103 3.11 -13.37 1.16
N THR A 104 1.84 -13.06 0.88
CA THR A 104 1.36 -12.79 -0.47
C THR A 104 2.01 -11.52 -1.04
N VAL A 105 2.02 -10.42 -0.29
CA VAL A 105 2.69 -9.18 -0.70
C VAL A 105 4.18 -9.43 -0.96
N ALA A 106 4.88 -10.14 -0.06
CA ALA A 106 6.30 -10.43 -0.24
C ALA A 106 6.58 -11.29 -1.47
N ALA A 107 5.78 -12.33 -1.72
CA ALA A 107 5.94 -13.21 -2.87
C ALA A 107 5.73 -12.46 -4.20
N ARG A 108 4.70 -11.61 -4.28
CA ARG A 108 4.42 -10.80 -5.47
C ARG A 108 5.53 -9.81 -5.79
N LEU A 109 6.04 -9.09 -4.78
CA LEU A 109 7.17 -8.17 -4.98
C LEU A 109 8.48 -8.91 -5.31
N LEU A 110 8.74 -10.07 -4.68
CA LEU A 110 9.90 -10.90 -5.00
C LEU A 110 9.90 -11.32 -6.48
N GLY A 111 8.73 -11.66 -7.03
CA GLY A 111 8.57 -11.99 -8.45
C GLY A 111 8.94 -10.87 -9.42
N ARG A 112 9.07 -9.62 -8.94
CA ARG A 112 9.48 -8.44 -9.73
C ARG A 112 10.88 -7.93 -9.41
N ARG A 113 11.63 -8.61 -8.53
CA ARG A 113 12.91 -8.13 -7.98
C ARG A 113 13.87 -7.60 -9.05
N THR A 114 13.95 -8.28 -10.19
CA THR A 114 14.86 -7.97 -11.31
C THR A 114 14.30 -6.93 -12.29
N ASP A 115 13.01 -6.64 -12.21
CA ASP A 115 12.28 -5.85 -13.22
C ASP A 115 12.29 -4.34 -12.89
N GLY A 116 12.77 -3.99 -11.70
CA GLY A 116 12.98 -2.61 -11.26
C GLY A 116 11.72 -1.87 -10.82
N ALA A 117 11.83 -0.55 -10.69
CA ALA A 117 10.84 0.28 -10.01
C ALA A 117 9.48 0.36 -10.72
N ALA A 118 9.47 0.38 -12.06
CA ALA A 118 8.23 0.45 -12.82
C ALA A 118 7.37 -0.80 -12.61
N ALA A 119 7.99 -1.99 -12.66
CA ALA A 119 7.33 -3.25 -12.38
C ALA A 119 6.88 -3.37 -10.92
N GLY A 120 7.71 -2.91 -9.97
CA GLY A 120 7.33 -2.84 -8.56
C GLY A 120 6.07 -1.99 -8.32
N ARG A 121 5.97 -0.81 -8.96
CA ARG A 121 4.78 0.06 -8.88
C ARG A 121 3.56 -0.58 -9.55
N ALA A 122 3.73 -1.18 -10.73
CA ALA A 122 2.66 -1.90 -11.41
C ALA A 122 2.11 -3.06 -10.56
N GLU A 123 3.00 -3.79 -9.87
CA GLU A 123 2.61 -4.86 -8.96
C GLU A 123 1.83 -4.34 -7.75
N LEU A 124 2.24 -3.21 -7.15
CA LEU A 124 1.46 -2.55 -6.10
C LEU A 124 0.07 -2.13 -6.58
N GLN A 125 -0.04 -1.56 -7.80
CA GLN A 125 -1.33 -1.19 -8.39
C GLN A 125 -2.22 -2.40 -8.67
N SER A 126 -1.64 -3.53 -9.10
CA SER A 126 -2.38 -4.77 -9.25
C SER A 126 -2.88 -5.31 -7.90
N MET A 127 -2.05 -5.28 -6.84
CA MET A 127 -2.48 -5.64 -5.49
C MET A 127 -3.61 -4.73 -4.98
N ARG A 128 -3.55 -3.42 -5.25
CA ARG A 128 -4.64 -2.48 -4.97
C ARG A 128 -5.93 -2.92 -5.67
N ALA A 129 -5.88 -3.27 -6.95
CA ALA A 129 -7.06 -3.72 -7.70
C ALA A 129 -7.69 -4.97 -7.07
N ASP A 130 -6.87 -5.93 -6.65
CA ASP A 130 -7.34 -7.15 -5.99
C ASP A 130 -7.99 -6.86 -4.62
N MET A 131 -7.47 -5.88 -3.87
CA MET A 131 -8.06 -5.47 -2.59
C MET A 131 -9.42 -4.80 -2.77
N ILE A 132 -9.55 -3.93 -3.79
CA ILE A 132 -10.82 -3.29 -4.18
C ILE A 132 -11.84 -4.34 -4.62
N ALA A 133 -11.41 -5.31 -5.42
CA ALA A 133 -12.24 -6.41 -5.89
C ALA A 133 -12.59 -7.44 -4.79
N GLY A 134 -11.97 -7.34 -3.61
CA GLY A 134 -12.21 -8.24 -2.49
C GLY A 134 -11.59 -9.64 -2.64
N VAL A 135 -10.64 -9.80 -3.57
CA VAL A 135 -10.02 -11.10 -3.92
C VAL A 135 -8.59 -11.23 -3.40
N PHE A 136 -8.00 -10.17 -2.84
CA PHE A 136 -6.64 -10.23 -2.32
C PHE A 136 -6.53 -11.23 -1.15
N PRO A 137 -5.59 -12.20 -1.20
CA PRO A 137 -5.47 -13.23 -0.17
C PRO A 137 -5.11 -12.68 1.22
N TYR A 138 -5.94 -12.99 2.22
CA TYR A 138 -5.66 -12.78 3.64
C TYR A 138 -6.46 -13.79 4.47
N ARG A 139 -6.07 -13.99 5.73
CA ARG A 139 -6.86 -14.78 6.69
C ARG A 139 -7.11 -13.90 7.90
N ARG A 140 -8.36 -13.75 8.36
CA ARG A 140 -8.61 -13.04 9.62
C ARG A 140 -7.75 -13.66 10.73
N ALA A 141 -7.00 -12.81 11.44
CA ALA A 141 -6.21 -13.22 12.58
C ALA A 141 -7.12 -13.65 13.74
#